data_AF-A0A941W289-F1
#
_entry.id   AF-A0A941W289-F1
#
_cell.length_a   1.000
_cell.length_b   1.000
_cell.length_c   1.000
_cell.angle_alpha   90.00
_cell.angle_beta   90.00
_cell.angle_gamma   90.00
#
_symmetry.space_group_name_H-M   'P 1'
#
loop_
_entity.id
_entity.type
_entity.pdbx_description
1 polymer ?
#
loop_
_entity_poly.entity_id
_entity_poly.type
_entity_poly.pdbx_seq_one_letter_code
_entity_poly.pdbx_strand_id
1 'polypeptide(L)'
;MRTKMNEAIKVTLKDLVDAGVKTTFTKKRMKELGIVVSETKISPGKIRQIRKSSHLSQAVFADLLNVSLSSVRHWEQGLRKPTGPTKVLLELLLKEPHILDYRIRKSKKSIAA
;
A
#
# COMPACT_ATOMS: atom_id res chain seq x y z
N MET A 1 -8.47 21.57 -20.82
CA MET A 1 -9.92 21.53 -20.54
C MET A 1 -10.36 20.17 -19.97
N ARG A 2 -10.10 19.04 -20.63
CA ARG A 2 -10.41 17.68 -20.11
C ARG A 2 -9.77 17.33 -18.76
N THR A 3 -8.54 17.77 -18.50
CA THR A 3 -7.82 17.52 -17.24
C THR A 3 -8.46 18.18 -16.03
N LYS A 4 -8.87 19.45 -16.16
CA LYS A 4 -9.58 20.17 -15.09
C LYS A 4 -10.93 19.53 -14.76
N MET A 5 -11.63 19.03 -15.77
CA MET A 5 -12.90 18.32 -15.59
C MET A 5 -12.70 16.97 -14.87
N ASN A 6 -11.66 16.21 -15.24
CA ASN A 6 -11.37 14.93 -14.57
C ASN A 6 -10.94 15.12 -13.11
N GLU A 7 -10.23 16.20 -12.78
CA GLU A 7 -9.91 16.52 -11.38
C GLU A 7 -11.15 16.94 -10.58
N ALA A 8 -12.02 17.78 -11.14
CA ALA A 8 -13.29 18.11 -10.49
C ALA A 8 -14.13 16.85 -10.20
N ILE A 9 -14.21 15.93 -11.16
CA ILE A 9 -14.92 14.64 -10.99
C ILE A 9 -14.30 13.81 -9.86
N LYS A 10 -12.96 13.69 -9.79
CA LYS A 10 -12.30 12.95 -8.69
C LYS A 10 -12.61 13.52 -7.32
N VAL A 11 -12.54 14.85 -7.19
CA VAL A 11 -12.83 15.55 -5.93
C VAL A 11 -14.27 15.27 -5.50
N THR A 12 -15.24 15.46 -6.40
CA THR A 12 -16.66 15.23 -6.08
C THR A 12 -16.94 13.78 -5.70
N LEU A 13 -16.28 12.80 -6.33
CA LEU A 13 -16.44 11.39 -5.95
C LEU A 13 -15.89 11.08 -4.57
N LYS A 14 -14.75 11.69 -4.22
CA LYS A 14 -14.19 11.58 -2.88
C LYS A 14 -15.15 12.14 -1.84
N ASP A 15 -15.72 13.32 -2.11
CA ASP A 15 -16.69 13.95 -1.21
C ASP A 15 -17.97 13.12 -1.02
N LEU A 16 -18.47 12.48 -2.09
CA LEU A 16 -19.63 11.58 -2.02
C LEU A 16 -19.35 10.33 -1.17
N VAL A 17 -18.14 9.77 -1.28
CA VAL A 17 -17.70 8.63 -0.47
C VAL A 17 -17.56 9.04 0.99
N ASP A 18 -16.90 10.18 1.25
CA ASP A 18 -16.71 10.73 2.59
C ASP A 18 -18.07 11.09 3.25
N ALA A 19 -19.07 11.51 2.46
CA ALA A 19 -20.45 11.76 2.90
C ALA A 19 -21.30 10.50 3.14
N GLY A 20 -20.74 9.30 2.97
CA GLY A 20 -21.44 8.03 3.25
C GLY A 20 -22.55 7.70 2.27
N VAL A 21 -22.56 8.30 1.08
CA VAL A 21 -23.55 8.01 0.04
C VAL A 21 -23.37 6.55 -0.39
N LYS A 22 -24.39 5.71 -0.12
CA LYS A 22 -24.39 4.29 -0.50
C LYS A 22 -24.64 4.13 -1.99
N THR A 23 -23.63 4.41 -2.81
CA THR A 23 -23.66 4.13 -4.26
C THR A 23 -22.72 2.99 -4.63
N THR A 24 -23.23 2.06 -5.44
CA THR A 24 -22.41 0.98 -6.00
C THR A 24 -21.60 1.50 -7.18
N PHE A 25 -20.27 1.56 -7.03
CA PHE A 25 -19.38 1.90 -8.13
C PHE A 25 -18.94 0.64 -8.88
N THR A 26 -19.70 0.26 -9.91
CA THR A 26 -19.34 -0.86 -10.79
C THR A 26 -18.24 -0.47 -11.78
N LYS A 27 -17.52 -1.45 -12.35
CA LYS A 27 -16.53 -1.20 -13.41
C LYS A 27 -17.11 -0.42 -14.60
N LYS A 28 -18.35 -0.74 -15.00
CA LYS A 28 -19.07 -0.03 -16.07
C LYS A 28 -19.24 1.44 -15.73
N ARG A 29 -19.74 1.74 -14.52
CA ARG A 29 -19.96 3.11 -14.05
C ARG A 29 -18.66 3.89 -13.88
N MET A 30 -17.59 3.25 -13.39
CA MET A 30 -16.26 3.88 -13.34
C MET A 30 -15.79 4.32 -14.73
N LYS A 31 -15.98 3.46 -15.75
CA LYS A 31 -15.61 3.76 -17.15
C LYS A 31 -16.44 4.91 -17.74
N GLU A 32 -17.76 4.92 -17.50
CA GLU A 32 -18.67 5.98 -17.97
C GLU A 32 -18.29 7.36 -17.40
N LEU A 33 -17.87 7.38 -16.13
CA LEU A 33 -17.39 8.59 -15.45
C LEU A 33 -15.95 8.98 -15.84
N GLY A 34 -15.30 8.21 -16.73
CA GLY A 34 -13.91 8.46 -17.13
C GLY A 34 -12.88 8.22 -16.01
N ILE A 35 -13.26 7.50 -14.95
CA ILE A 35 -12.39 7.21 -13.81
C ILE A 35 -11.61 5.94 -14.10
N VAL A 36 -10.29 6.00 -13.90
CA VAL A 36 -9.40 4.85 -14.03
C VAL A 36 -8.63 4.69 -12.73
N VAL A 37 -8.57 3.44 -12.22
CA VAL A 37 -7.72 3.09 -11.09
C VAL A 37 -6.30 2.90 -11.62
N SER A 38 -5.35 3.68 -11.12
CA SER A 38 -3.95 3.61 -11.52
C SER A 38 -3.32 2.28 -11.16
N GLU A 39 -2.50 1.73 -12.06
CA GLU A 39 -1.72 0.52 -11.77
C GLU A 39 -0.66 0.81 -10.71
N THR A 40 -0.60 0.00 -9.66
CA THR A 40 0.47 0.09 -8.67
C THR A 40 1.78 -0.45 -9.23
N LYS A 41 2.75 0.45 -9.43
CA LYS A 41 4.11 0.12 -9.87
C LYS A 41 5.10 0.37 -8.73
N ILE A 42 5.71 -0.72 -8.25
CA ILE A 42 6.77 -0.66 -7.25
C ILE A 42 8.04 -1.35 -7.75
N SER A 43 9.16 -0.65 -7.65
CA SER A 43 10.47 -1.16 -8.07
C SER A 43 11.20 -1.84 -6.91
N PRO A 44 12.15 -2.76 -7.18
CA PRO A 44 12.97 -3.39 -6.15
C PRO A 44 13.68 -2.38 -5.24
N GLY A 45 14.18 -1.29 -5.82
CA GLY A 45 14.84 -0.20 -5.09
C GLY A 45 13.89 0.49 -4.11
N LYS A 46 12.63 0.75 -4.52
CA LYS A 46 11.61 1.34 -3.64
C LYS A 46 11.28 0.42 -2.47
N ILE A 47 11.17 -0.89 -2.70
CA ILE A 47 10.92 -1.87 -1.63
C ILE A 47 12.04 -1.83 -0.59
N ARG A 48 13.29 -1.84 -1.05
CA ARG A 48 14.46 -1.72 -0.18
C ARG A 48 14.48 -0.38 0.57
N GLN A 49 14.07 0.71 -0.09
CA GLN A 49 14.00 2.04 0.52
C GLN A 49 13.00 2.08 1.68
N ILE A 50 11.77 1.57 1.48
CA ILE A 50 10.74 1.48 2.54
C ILE A 50 11.33 0.80 3.79
N ARG A 51 11.90 -0.39 3.60
CA ARG A 51 12.43 -1.16 4.72
C ARG A 51 13.55 -0.40 5.45
N LYS A 52 14.44 0.23 4.70
CA LYS A 52 15.56 0.99 5.26
C LYS A 52 15.09 2.24 6.00
N SER A 53 14.10 2.98 5.47
CA SER A 53 13.54 4.16 6.16
C SER A 53 12.83 3.79 7.46
N SER A 54 12.24 2.59 7.53
CA SER A 54 11.64 2.06 8.76
C SER A 54 12.66 1.40 9.71
N HIS A 55 13.96 1.42 9.37
CA HIS A 55 15.05 0.83 10.19
C HIS A 55 14.89 -0.68 10.48
N LEU A 56 14.29 -1.42 9.55
CA LEU A 56 14.00 -2.85 9.72
C LEU A 56 15.02 -3.74 9.01
N SER A 57 15.33 -4.88 9.62
CA SER A 57 16.02 -5.97 8.91
C SER A 57 15.07 -6.62 7.90
N GLN A 58 15.60 -7.36 6.91
CA GLN A 58 14.75 -8.07 5.93
C GLN A 58 13.82 -9.07 6.60
N ALA A 59 14.26 -9.74 7.68
CA ALA A 59 13.46 -10.71 8.42
C ALA A 59 12.30 -10.02 9.14
N VAL A 60 12.59 -8.95 9.90
CA VAL A 60 11.55 -8.20 10.63
C VAL A 60 10.55 -7.57 9.66
N PHE A 61 11.01 -7.07 8.52
CA PHE A 61 10.12 -6.53 7.48
C PHE A 61 9.23 -7.62 6.85
N ALA A 62 9.76 -8.83 6.66
CA ALA A 62 8.97 -9.96 6.18
C ALA A 62 7.88 -10.36 7.19
N ASP A 63 8.23 -10.43 8.48
CA ASP A 63 7.28 -10.69 9.56
C ASP A 63 6.19 -9.61 9.62
N LEU A 64 6.60 -8.33 9.52
CA LEU A 64 5.71 -7.17 9.53
C LEU A 64 4.75 -7.13 8.32
N LEU A 65 5.14 -7.70 7.19
CA LEU A 65 4.31 -7.84 6.00
C LEU A 65 3.52 -9.16 5.97
N ASN A 66 3.76 -10.08 6.92
CA ASN A 66 3.24 -11.45 6.92
C ASN A 66 3.59 -12.22 5.63
N VAL A 67 4.87 -12.21 5.25
CA VAL A 67 5.39 -12.91 4.07
C VAL A 67 6.70 -13.60 4.39
N SER A 68 7.14 -14.51 3.53
CA SER A 68 8.43 -15.18 3.72
C SER A 68 9.61 -14.20 3.55
N LEU A 69 10.70 -14.43 4.29
CA LEU A 69 11.97 -13.73 4.07
C LEU A 69 12.46 -13.87 2.62
N SER A 70 12.25 -15.05 2.02
CA SER A 70 12.60 -15.30 0.61
C SER A 70 11.84 -14.36 -0.33
N SER A 71 10.56 -14.08 -0.05
CA SER A 71 9.77 -13.12 -0.82
C SER A 71 10.38 -11.71 -0.78
N VAL A 72 10.70 -11.20 0.41
CA VAL A 72 11.34 -9.88 0.57
C VAL A 72 12.67 -9.82 -0.18
N ARG A 73 13.52 -10.84 -0.05
CA ARG A 73 14.80 -10.92 -0.76
C ARG A 73 14.62 -10.88 -2.27
N HIS A 74 13.75 -11.75 -2.80
CA HIS A 74 13.47 -11.80 -4.24
C HIS A 74 12.90 -10.48 -4.76
N TRP A 75 12.06 -9.79 -3.97
CA TRP A 75 11.51 -8.50 -4.35
C TRP A 75 12.56 -7.39 -4.36
N GLU A 76 13.40 -7.29 -3.32
CA GLU A 76 14.48 -6.29 -3.23
C GLU A 76 15.62 -6.52 -4.24
N GLN A 77 15.74 -7.74 -4.77
CA GLN A 77 16.69 -8.11 -5.83
C GLN A 77 16.07 -8.02 -7.23
N GLY A 78 14.74 -7.90 -7.33
CA GLY A 78 14.02 -7.88 -8.61
C GLY A 78 13.84 -9.25 -9.27
N LEU A 79 14.18 -10.34 -8.58
CA LEU A 79 14.01 -11.72 -9.06
C LEU A 79 12.53 -12.11 -9.17
N ARG A 80 11.68 -11.58 -8.28
CA ARG A 80 10.22 -11.72 -8.36
C ARG A 80 9.58 -10.37 -8.06
N LYS A 81 8.36 -10.17 -8.54
CA LYS A 81 7.56 -8.98 -8.24
C LYS A 81 6.49 -9.32 -7.19
N PRO A 82 6.20 -8.43 -6.24
CA PRO A 82 5.02 -8.58 -5.38
C PRO A 82 3.75 -8.59 -6.26
N THR A 83 2.73 -9.31 -5.83
CA THR A 83 1.47 -9.47 -6.58
C THR A 83 0.27 -9.05 -5.73
N GLY A 84 -0.85 -8.77 -6.39
CA GLY A 84 -2.13 -8.53 -5.72
C GLY A 84 -2.06 -7.41 -4.66
N PRO A 85 -2.68 -7.62 -3.48
CA PRO A 85 -2.75 -6.62 -2.41
C PRO A 85 -1.38 -6.15 -1.89
N THR A 86 -0.36 -7.00 -1.95
CA THR A 86 0.98 -6.65 -1.45
C THR A 86 1.58 -5.47 -2.21
N LYS A 87 1.29 -5.33 -3.51
CA LYS A 87 1.73 -4.15 -4.27
C LYS A 87 1.16 -2.86 -3.66
N VAL A 88 -0.14 -2.86 -3.40
CA VAL A 88 -0.86 -1.72 -2.83
C VAL A 88 -0.35 -1.41 -1.43
N LEU A 89 -0.13 -2.44 -0.60
CA LEU A 89 0.41 -2.26 0.75
C LEU A 89 1.82 -1.65 0.73
N LEU A 90 2.69 -2.10 -0.17
CA LEU A 90 4.02 -1.52 -0.30
C LEU A 90 3.98 -0.09 -0.85
N GLU A 91 3.03 0.25 -1.72
CA GLU A 91 2.80 1.64 -2.14
C GLU A 91 2.28 2.51 -0.99
N LEU A 92 1.42 1.97 -0.14
CA LEU A 92 0.96 2.64 1.08
C LEU A 92 2.12 2.90 2.04
N LEU A 93 3.01 1.93 2.23
CA LEU A 93 4.22 2.08 3.04
C LEU A 93 5.23 3.09 2.48
N LEU A 94 5.18 3.43 1.19
CA LEU A 94 5.97 4.56 0.66
C LEU A 94 5.43 5.91 1.14
N LYS A 95 4.12 6.01 1.37
CA LYS A 95 3.47 7.23 1.86
C LYS A 95 3.53 7.31 3.38
N GLU A 96 3.28 6.19 4.05
CA GLU A 96 3.22 6.06 5.51
C GLU A 96 4.06 4.85 5.97
N PRO A 97 5.39 5.02 6.15
CA PRO A 97 6.31 3.92 6.48
C PRO A 97 6.04 3.20 7.81
N HIS A 98 5.28 3.84 8.70
CA HIS A 98 4.98 3.39 10.07
C HIS A 98 3.56 2.84 10.24
N ILE A 99 2.77 2.73 9.14
CA ILE A 99 1.38 2.29 9.23
C ILE A 99 1.20 0.87 9.80
N LEU A 100 2.28 0.06 9.81
CA LEU A 100 2.27 -1.30 10.33
C LEU A 100 2.82 -1.41 11.76
N ASP A 101 3.25 -0.32 12.39
CA ASP A 101 3.87 -0.34 13.72
C ASP A 101 2.93 -0.90 14.81
N TYR A 102 1.61 -0.90 14.59
CA TYR A 102 0.61 -1.56 15.46
C TYR A 102 0.84 -3.07 15.63
N ARG A 103 1.62 -3.70 14.74
CA ARG A 103 2.02 -5.11 14.82
C ARG A 103 3.21 -5.34 15.75
N ILE A 104 3.97 -4.30 16.09
CA ILE A 104 5.11 -4.36 16.99
C ILE A 104 4.59 -4.24 18.43
N ARG A 105 4.67 -5.33 19.20
CA ARG A 105 4.18 -5.38 20.59
C ARG A 105 5.29 -5.85 21.52
N LYS A 106 5.35 -5.26 22.73
CA LYS A 106 6.30 -5.69 23.77
C LYS A 106 5.93 -7.11 24.24
N SER A 107 6.92 -8.00 24.30
CA SER A 107 6.72 -9.34 24.86
C SER A 107 6.43 -9.26 26.35
N LYS A 108 5.38 -9.94 26.82
CA LYS A 108 5.03 -10.03 28.25
C LYS A 108 6.13 -10.67 29.11
N LYS A 109 7.08 -11.42 28.51
CA LYS A 109 8.18 -12.09 29.23
C LYS A 109 9.22 -11.13 29.84
N SER A 110 9.22 -9.83 29.51
CA SER A 110 10.21 -8.86 30.03
C SER A 110 9.82 -8.22 31.38
N ILE A 111 8.62 -8.46 31.93
CA ILE A 111 8.13 -7.82 33.16
C ILE A 111 8.23 -8.77 34.38
N ALA A 112 8.80 -9.96 34.20
CA ALA A 112 8.92 -10.98 35.26
C ALA A 112 10.35 -11.14 35.80
N ALA A 113 11.14 -10.07 35.81
CA ALA A 113 12.47 -10.03 36.43
C ALA A 113 12.52 -8.94 37.49
#